data_AF-A0A537W154-F1
#
_entry.id   AF-A0A537W154-F1
#
_cell.length_a   1.000
_cell.length_b   1.000
_cell.length_c   1.000
_cell.angle_alpha   90.00
_cell.angle_beta   90.00
_cell.angle_gamma   90.00
#
_symmetry.space_group_name_H-M   'P 1'
#
loop_
_entity.id
_entity.type
_entity.pdbx_description
1 polymer ?
#
loop_
_entity_poly.entity_id
_entity_poly.type
_entity_poly.pdbx_seq_one_letter_code
_entity_poly.pdbx_strand_id
1 'polypeptide(L)'
;MLIPTEPLIVTGAFGPRLPAPRVADALARGFRAAGLQGTDLCPLPEDLEEVAAMRAWLEQQAIDSRLRRARAVILGEWLLEERILAGTATFEIATRARQSGVPAYAVTGEDRLNCFDARMLDLQLVLEARSARALTAAGRKLASVI
;
A
#
# COMPACT_ATOMS: atom_id res chain seq x y z
N MET A 1 -15.83 4.03 -21.16
CA MET A 1 -14.97 4.45 -20.03
C MET A 1 -15.14 3.42 -18.93
N LEU A 2 -14.12 2.59 -18.67
CA LEU A 2 -14.17 1.59 -17.59
C LEU A 2 -13.89 2.33 -16.28
N ILE A 3 -14.82 2.30 -15.35
CA ILE A 3 -14.61 2.81 -13.99
C ILE A 3 -13.62 1.84 -13.31
N PRO A 4 -12.49 2.31 -12.76
CA PRO A 4 -11.59 1.47 -11.97
C PRO A 4 -12.34 0.75 -10.85
N THR A 5 -12.28 -0.58 -10.82
CA THR A 5 -12.97 -1.40 -9.79
C THR A 5 -12.04 -2.07 -8.80
N GLU A 6 -10.78 -2.28 -9.18
CA GLU A 6 -9.83 -3.07 -8.39
C GLU A 6 -8.86 -2.18 -7.63
N PRO A 7 -8.61 -2.46 -6.34
CA PRO A 7 -7.54 -1.80 -5.60
C PRO A 7 -6.17 -2.36 -5.99
N LEU A 8 -5.17 -1.49 -5.98
CA LEU A 8 -3.75 -1.86 -6.04
C LEU A 8 -3.21 -2.00 -4.60
N ILE A 9 -2.70 -3.18 -4.25
CA ILE A 9 -2.13 -3.48 -2.93
C ILE A 9 -0.61 -3.54 -3.07
N VAL A 10 0.09 -2.52 -2.59
CA VAL A 10 1.55 -2.43 -2.57
C VAL A 10 2.04 -2.63 -1.15
N THR A 11 2.95 -3.57 -0.90
CA THR A 11 3.33 -3.91 0.48
C THR A 11 4.82 -4.17 0.65
N GLY A 12 5.44 -3.56 1.64
CA GLY A 12 6.69 -3.98 2.25
C GLY A 12 6.49 -5.14 3.25
N ALA A 13 7.60 -5.59 3.85
CA ALA A 13 7.60 -6.68 4.82
C ALA A 13 7.23 -6.19 6.23
N PHE A 14 6.50 -7.02 6.97
CA PHE A 14 6.17 -6.81 8.40
C PHE A 14 7.10 -7.65 9.29
N GLY A 15 8.34 -7.82 8.83
CA GLY A 15 9.38 -8.65 9.44
C GLY A 15 9.48 -10.08 8.88
N PRO A 16 10.41 -10.91 9.39
CA PRO A 16 10.83 -12.16 8.75
C PRO A 16 9.74 -13.22 8.58
N ARG A 17 8.71 -13.19 9.43
CA ARG A 17 7.58 -14.14 9.37
C ARG A 17 6.45 -13.66 8.43
N LEU A 18 6.45 -12.37 8.10
CA LEU A 18 5.48 -11.69 7.26
C LEU A 18 6.21 -10.90 6.16
N PRO A 19 6.91 -11.58 5.23
CA PRO A 19 7.49 -10.93 4.06
C PRO A 19 6.40 -10.27 3.20
N ALA A 20 6.80 -9.30 2.37
CA ALA A 20 5.89 -8.50 1.54
C ALA A 20 4.80 -9.32 0.82
N PRO A 21 5.08 -10.43 0.12
CA PRO A 21 4.04 -11.24 -0.52
C PRO A 21 2.98 -11.78 0.46
N ARG A 22 3.38 -12.18 1.67
CA ARG A 22 2.44 -12.67 2.69
C ARG A 22 1.56 -11.56 3.26
N VAL A 23 2.07 -10.33 3.32
CA VAL A 23 1.31 -9.16 3.74
C VAL A 23 0.25 -8.84 2.68
N ALA A 24 0.64 -8.75 1.41
CA ALA A 24 -0.27 -8.56 0.27
C ALA A 24 -1.37 -9.64 0.24
N ASP A 25 -1.00 -10.92 0.35
CA ASP A 25 -1.95 -12.03 0.36
C ASP A 25 -2.95 -11.96 1.52
N ALA A 26 -2.50 -11.51 2.70
CA ALA A 26 -3.37 -11.36 3.86
C ALA A 26 -4.41 -10.26 3.65
N LEU A 27 -3.98 -9.10 3.14
CA LEU A 27 -4.90 -8.02 2.78
C LEU A 27 -5.88 -8.49 1.71
N ALA A 28 -5.39 -9.11 0.63
CA ALA A 28 -6.19 -9.62 -0.48
C ALA A 28 -7.23 -10.65 -0.03
N ARG A 29 -6.91 -11.53 0.94
CA ARG A 29 -7.89 -12.43 1.57
C ARG A 29 -9.02 -11.66 2.25
N GLY A 30 -8.70 -10.54 2.88
CA GLY A 30 -9.68 -9.64 3.48
C GLY A 30 -10.63 -9.04 2.45
N PHE A 31 -10.06 -8.48 1.38
CA PHE A 31 -10.83 -7.95 0.25
C PHE A 31 -11.77 -9.00 -0.37
N ARG A 32 -11.25 -10.21 -0.66
CA ARG A 32 -12.06 -11.32 -1.18
C ARG A 32 -13.17 -11.76 -0.23
N ALA A 33 -12.88 -11.83 1.08
CA ALA A 33 -13.90 -12.17 2.07
C ALA A 33 -15.01 -11.11 2.19
N ALA A 34 -14.77 -9.88 1.73
CA ALA A 34 -15.76 -8.81 1.63
C ALA A 34 -16.47 -8.76 0.25
N GLY A 35 -16.20 -9.72 -0.65
CA GLY A 35 -16.89 -9.86 -1.93
C GLY A 35 -16.21 -9.19 -3.14
N LEU A 36 -15.05 -8.55 -2.96
CA LEU A 36 -14.28 -8.00 -4.08
C LEU A 36 -13.65 -9.13 -4.91
N GLN A 37 -13.88 -9.05 -6.23
CA GLN A 37 -13.54 -10.11 -7.19
C GLN A 37 -12.08 -10.06 -7.65
N GLY A 38 -11.41 -8.92 -7.49
CA GLY A 38 -10.02 -8.72 -7.92
C GLY A 38 -9.27 -7.72 -7.05
N THR A 39 -7.97 -7.96 -6.89
CA THR A 39 -7.00 -7.06 -6.27
C THR A 39 -5.70 -7.17 -7.04
N ASP A 40 -5.13 -6.05 -7.44
CA ASP A 40 -3.84 -6.01 -8.10
C ASP A 40 -2.73 -6.02 -7.04
N LEU A 41 -1.88 -7.05 -6.99
CA LEU A 41 -0.87 -7.21 -5.93
C LEU A 41 0.52 -6.77 -6.41
N CYS A 42 1.20 -5.98 -5.58
CA CYS A 42 2.56 -5.50 -5.83
C CYS A 42 3.42 -5.58 -4.56
N PRO A 43 3.87 -6.77 -4.15
CA PRO A 43 4.83 -6.86 -3.06
C PRO A 43 6.13 -6.15 -3.45
N LEU A 44 6.65 -5.30 -2.56
CA LEU A 44 7.92 -4.62 -2.73
C LEU A 44 9.07 -5.62 -2.48
N PRO A 45 10.19 -5.51 -3.21
CA PRO A 45 11.45 -6.14 -2.82
C PRO A 45 11.93 -5.57 -1.49
N GLU A 46 12.67 -6.37 -0.73
CA GLU A 46 13.26 -5.92 0.55
C GLU A 46 14.40 -4.90 0.31
N ASP A 47 15.11 -5.01 -0.81
CA ASP A 47 16.35 -4.26 -1.08
C ASP A 47 16.18 -3.13 -2.11
N LEU A 48 15.22 -2.22 -1.90
CA LEU A 48 15.03 -1.01 -2.75
C LEU A 48 15.59 0.27 -2.11
N GLU A 49 16.79 0.20 -1.51
CA GLU A 49 17.39 1.34 -0.81
C GLU A 49 17.98 2.39 -1.77
N GLU A 50 18.52 1.97 -2.91
CA GLU A 50 19.13 2.90 -3.87
C GLU A 50 18.05 3.57 -4.73
N VAL A 51 18.03 4.90 -4.75
CA VAL A 51 17.02 5.70 -5.47
C VAL A 51 16.93 5.34 -6.95
N ALA A 52 18.07 5.08 -7.61
CA ALA A 52 18.10 4.69 -9.02
C ALA A 52 17.46 3.30 -9.24
N ALA A 53 17.78 2.33 -8.38
CA ALA A 53 17.20 0.99 -8.43
C ALA A 53 15.70 1.01 -8.13
N MET A 54 15.27 1.77 -7.12
CA MET A 54 13.87 2.01 -6.81
C MET A 54 13.13 2.60 -8.01
N ARG A 55 13.65 3.67 -8.63
CA ARG A 55 13.03 4.30 -9.80
C ARG A 55 12.90 3.32 -10.97
N ALA A 56 13.98 2.62 -11.29
CA ALA A 56 13.97 1.61 -12.35
C ALA A 56 12.94 0.51 -12.06
N TRP A 57 12.83 0.06 -10.80
CA TRP A 57 11.84 -0.94 -10.41
C TRP A 57 10.41 -0.41 -10.55
N LEU A 58 10.11 0.80 -10.09
CA LEU A 58 8.79 1.42 -10.23
C LEU A 58 8.36 1.53 -11.71
N GLU A 59 9.31 1.87 -12.59
CA GLU A 59 9.09 1.91 -14.05
C GLU A 59 8.86 0.51 -14.62
N GLN A 60 9.69 -0.47 -14.27
CA GLN A 60 9.54 -1.86 -14.71
C GLN A 60 8.21 -2.48 -14.28
N GLN A 61 7.71 -2.14 -13.08
CA GLN A 61 6.41 -2.57 -12.58
C GLN A 61 5.24 -1.74 -13.13
N ALA A 62 5.52 -0.77 -13.99
CA ALA A 62 4.54 0.14 -14.60
C ALA A 62 3.59 0.77 -13.56
N ILE A 63 4.13 1.17 -12.41
CA ILE A 63 3.34 1.63 -11.25
C ILE A 63 2.38 2.75 -11.63
N ASP A 64 2.82 3.72 -12.42
CA ASP A 64 1.96 4.85 -12.82
C ASP A 64 0.75 4.38 -13.65
N SER A 65 0.92 3.33 -14.46
CA SER A 65 -0.17 2.72 -15.23
C SER A 65 -1.14 1.97 -14.31
N ARG A 66 -0.61 1.25 -13.33
CA ARG A 66 -1.40 0.52 -12.33
C ARG A 66 -2.21 1.48 -11.46
N LEU A 67 -1.59 2.56 -10.98
CA LEU A 67 -2.26 3.64 -10.24
C LEU A 67 -3.44 4.22 -11.04
N ARG A 68 -3.23 4.61 -12.30
CA ARG A 68 -4.31 5.15 -13.15
C ARG A 68 -5.48 4.19 -13.37
N ARG A 69 -5.25 2.88 -13.25
CA ARG A 69 -6.26 1.83 -13.40
C ARG A 69 -6.85 1.37 -12.07
N ALA A 70 -6.27 1.79 -10.94
CA ALA A 70 -6.68 1.38 -9.62
C ALA A 70 -7.82 2.25 -9.10
N ARG A 71 -8.77 1.63 -8.40
CA ARG A 71 -9.82 2.36 -7.66
C ARG A 71 -9.23 3.09 -6.45
N ALA A 72 -8.25 2.48 -5.83
CA ALA A 72 -7.51 2.97 -4.68
C ALA A 72 -6.16 2.26 -4.60
N VAL A 73 -5.18 2.87 -3.93
CA VAL A 73 -3.94 2.19 -3.56
C VAL A 73 -3.92 1.90 -2.06
N ILE A 74 -3.50 0.70 -1.69
CA ILE A 74 -3.34 0.25 -0.32
C ILE A 74 -1.84 0.02 -0.12
N LEU A 75 -1.25 0.79 0.78
CA LEU A 75 0.15 0.72 1.16
C LEU A 75 0.27 -0.13 2.44
N GLY A 76 1.05 -1.19 2.39
CA GLY A 76 1.46 -1.95 3.58
C GLY A 76 2.89 -1.63 3.94
N GLU A 77 3.14 -1.05 5.11
CA GLU A 77 4.50 -0.79 5.60
C GLU A 77 4.56 -1.07 7.10
N TRP A 78 5.65 -1.65 7.62
CA TRP A 78 5.70 -2.00 9.04
C TRP A 78 5.63 -0.76 9.94
N LEU A 79 6.35 0.29 9.57
CA LEU A 79 6.50 1.52 10.34
C LEU A 79 6.20 2.72 9.46
N LEU A 80 5.11 3.43 9.77
CA LEU A 80 4.81 4.71 9.14
C LEU A 80 5.43 5.83 9.98
N GLU A 81 6.59 6.30 9.55
CA GLU A 81 7.30 7.42 10.18
C GLU A 81 8.00 8.23 9.08
N GLU A 82 7.85 9.56 9.07
CA GLU A 82 8.35 10.42 7.99
C GLU A 82 9.84 10.20 7.69
N ARG A 83 10.70 10.24 8.71
CA ARG A 83 12.15 10.05 8.58
C ARG A 83 12.55 8.69 7.98
N ILE A 84 11.67 7.69 8.08
CA ILE A 84 11.90 6.34 7.57
C ILE A 84 11.35 6.23 6.16
N LEU A 85 10.24 6.91 5.87
CA LEU A 85 9.54 6.81 4.60
C LEU A 85 10.14 7.72 3.51
N ALA A 86 10.72 8.86 3.86
CA ALA A 86 11.30 9.77 2.87
C ALA A 86 12.34 9.04 2.00
N GLY A 87 12.11 9.02 0.68
CA GLY A 87 12.97 8.32 -0.28
C GLY A 87 12.70 6.82 -0.44
N THR A 88 11.70 6.25 0.24
CA THR A 88 11.27 4.85 0.06
C THR A 88 10.27 4.68 -1.08
N ALA A 89 10.17 3.46 -1.60
CA ALA A 89 9.16 3.11 -2.60
C ALA A 89 7.73 3.38 -2.10
N THR A 90 7.43 3.07 -0.83
CA THR A 90 6.10 3.32 -0.23
C THR A 90 5.73 4.81 -0.30
N PHE A 91 6.64 5.71 0.05
CA PHE A 91 6.41 7.17 0.02
C PHE A 91 6.30 7.73 -1.40
N GLU A 92 7.17 7.27 -2.30
CA GLU A 92 7.12 7.65 -3.72
C GLU A 92 5.78 7.23 -4.35
N ILE A 93 5.29 6.04 -4.05
CA ILE A 93 4.00 5.54 -4.55
C ILE A 93 2.83 6.36 -3.96
N ALA A 94 2.86 6.68 -2.67
CA ALA A 94 1.86 7.55 -2.05
C ALA A 94 1.81 8.92 -2.73
N THR A 95 2.98 9.51 -2.97
CA THR A 95 3.12 10.81 -3.66
C THR A 95 2.56 10.75 -5.07
N ARG A 96 2.89 9.70 -5.84
CA ARG A 96 2.38 9.50 -7.21
C ARG A 96 0.87 9.25 -7.24
N ALA A 97 0.34 8.51 -6.27
CA ALA A 97 -1.10 8.28 -6.14
C ALA A 97 -1.85 9.61 -5.93
N ARG A 98 -1.38 10.43 -4.99
CA ARG A 98 -1.91 11.78 -4.75
C ARG A 98 -1.85 12.66 -6.00
N GLN A 99 -0.70 12.71 -6.67
CA GLN A 99 -0.52 13.49 -7.90
C GLN A 99 -1.42 13.01 -9.05
N SER A 100 -1.79 11.73 -9.04
CA SER A 100 -2.68 11.12 -10.03
C SER A 100 -4.17 11.16 -9.63
N GLY A 101 -4.49 11.72 -8.45
CA GLY A 101 -5.86 11.75 -7.92
C GLY A 101 -6.40 10.38 -7.51
N VAL A 102 -5.52 9.41 -7.23
CA VAL A 102 -5.89 8.06 -6.77
C VAL A 102 -5.87 8.04 -5.25
N PRO A 103 -6.97 7.68 -4.57
CA PRO A 103 -7.01 7.68 -3.11
C PRO A 103 -6.07 6.62 -2.53
N ALA A 104 -5.27 7.02 -1.56
CA ALA A 104 -4.30 6.16 -0.88
C ALA A 104 -4.76 5.80 0.53
N TYR A 105 -4.57 4.54 0.91
CA TYR A 105 -4.88 3.97 2.22
C TYR A 105 -3.63 3.28 2.74
N ALA A 106 -3.48 3.19 4.06
CA ALA A 106 -2.35 2.48 4.64
C ALA A 106 -2.77 1.43 5.68
N VAL A 107 -2.03 0.34 5.71
CA VAL A 107 -2.04 -0.64 6.79
C VAL A 107 -0.63 -0.72 7.34
N THR A 108 -0.47 -0.53 8.64
CA THR A 108 0.85 -0.47 9.28
C THR A 108 0.98 -1.37 10.49
N GLY A 109 2.21 -1.79 10.82
CA GLY A 109 2.49 -2.39 12.12
C GLY A 109 2.44 -1.35 13.24
N GLU A 110 2.94 -0.15 12.96
CA GLU A 110 3.04 0.96 13.90
C GLU A 110 2.89 2.28 13.15
N ASP A 111 1.92 3.10 13.58
CA ASP A 111 1.75 4.47 13.07
C ASP A 111 2.46 5.47 13.98
N ARG A 112 3.44 6.19 13.42
CA ARG A 112 4.16 7.28 14.07
C ARG A 112 4.10 8.57 13.25
N LEU A 113 3.20 8.66 12.28
CA LEU A 113 3.01 9.89 11.52
C LEU A 113 2.44 10.97 12.43
N ASN A 114 3.02 12.16 12.38
CA ASN A 114 2.37 13.32 12.97
C ASN A 114 1.24 13.80 12.02
N CYS A 115 0.41 14.74 12.49
CA CYS A 115 -0.72 15.23 11.70
C CYS A 115 -0.30 15.96 10.41
N PHE A 116 0.91 16.53 10.34
CA PHE A 116 1.45 17.15 9.15
C PHE A 116 1.88 16.10 8.12
N ASP A 117 2.61 15.07 8.54
CA ASP A 117 3.11 14.00 7.66
C ASP A 117 1.96 13.21 7.03
N ALA A 118 0.94 12.89 7.84
CA ALA A 118 -0.28 12.24 7.36
C ALA A 118 -0.98 13.07 6.26
N ARG A 119 -0.96 14.41 6.37
CA ARG A 119 -1.52 15.32 5.35
C ARG A 119 -0.63 15.45 4.12
N MET A 120 0.68 15.33 4.25
CA MET A 120 1.57 15.33 3.08
C MET A 120 1.30 14.12 2.19
N LEU A 121 1.07 12.96 2.80
CA LEU A 121 0.77 11.71 2.11
C LEU A 121 -0.67 11.60 1.59
N ASP A 122 -1.58 12.42 2.11
CA ASP A 122 -3.01 12.44 1.76
C ASP A 122 -3.68 11.04 1.90
N LEU A 123 -3.27 10.31 2.95
CA LEU A 123 -3.85 9.02 3.29
C LEU A 123 -5.29 9.19 3.78
N GLN A 124 -6.21 8.45 3.18
CA GLN A 124 -7.64 8.51 3.51
C GLN A 124 -7.96 7.83 4.85
N LEU A 125 -7.24 6.74 5.16
CA LEU A 125 -7.35 5.98 6.41
C LEU A 125 -6.08 5.17 6.63
N VAL A 126 -5.62 5.14 7.89
CA VAL A 126 -4.53 4.28 8.37
C VAL A 126 -5.12 3.23 9.33
N LEU A 127 -4.76 1.97 9.14
CA LEU A 127 -5.15 0.87 10.02
C LEU A 127 -3.92 0.17 10.58
N GLU A 128 -3.90 -0.10 11.89
CA GLU A 128 -2.82 -0.90 12.49
C GLU A 128 -3.13 -2.40 12.45
N ALA A 129 -2.17 -3.21 12.00
CA ALA A 129 -2.26 -4.67 11.92
C ALA A 129 -0.89 -5.35 12.01
N ARG A 130 -0.59 -6.04 13.11
CA ARG A 130 0.71 -6.69 13.35
C ARG A 130 0.77 -8.20 13.07
N SER A 131 -0.27 -8.76 12.46
CA SER A 131 -0.37 -10.21 12.20
C SER A 131 -1.14 -10.51 10.93
N ALA A 132 -0.93 -11.69 10.32
CA ALA A 132 -1.69 -12.12 9.14
C ALA A 132 -3.22 -12.09 9.36
N ARG A 133 -3.69 -12.43 10.57
CA ARG A 133 -5.11 -12.33 10.92
C ARG A 133 -5.58 -10.88 10.97
N ALA A 134 -4.81 -10.00 11.61
CA ALA A 134 -5.14 -8.58 11.67
C ALA A 134 -5.10 -7.92 10.28
N LEU A 135 -4.12 -8.28 9.44
CA LEU A 135 -4.04 -7.84 8.04
C LEU A 135 -5.26 -8.29 7.23
N THR A 136 -5.73 -9.53 7.43
CA THR A 136 -6.97 -10.01 6.81
C THR A 136 -8.19 -9.22 7.28
N ALA A 137 -8.26 -8.86 8.57
CA ALA A 137 -9.33 -8.01 9.09
C ALA A 137 -9.25 -6.57 8.54
N ALA A 138 -8.05 -6.01 8.43
CA ALA A 138 -7.82 -4.71 7.81
C ALA A 138 -8.27 -4.70 6.35
N GLY A 139 -7.95 -5.73 5.56
CA GLY A 139 -8.43 -5.87 4.18
C GLY A 139 -9.97 -5.89 4.08
N ARG A 140 -10.67 -6.58 4.99
CA ARG A 140 -12.15 -6.54 5.04
C ARG A 140 -12.67 -5.15 5.38
N LYS A 141 -12.02 -4.45 6.31
CA LYS A 141 -12.42 -3.10 6.72
C LYS A 141 -12.22 -2.10 5.57
N LEU A 142 -11.08 -2.15 4.90
CA LEU A 142 -10.79 -1.30 3.73
C LEU A 142 -11.77 -1.55 2.59
N ALA A 143 -12.11 -2.81 2.31
CA ALA A 143 -13.13 -3.16 1.33
C ALA A 143 -14.52 -2.55 1.60
N SER A 144 -14.83 -2.17 2.85
CA SER A 144 -16.11 -1.53 3.19
C SER A 144 -16.14 -0.02 2.97
N VAL A 145 -14.97 0.60 2.73
CA VAL A 145 -14.83 2.06 2.57
C VAL A 145 -14.24 2.48 1.22
N ILE A 146 -13.75 1.53 0.43
CA ILE A 146 -13.23 1.73 -0.93
C ILE A 146 -14.32 1.48 -1.95
#